data_AF-A0A7X4DMS0-F1
#
_entry.id   AF-A0A7X4DMS0-F1
#
_cell.length_a   1.000
_cell.length_b   1.000
_cell.length_c   1.000
_cell.angle_alpha   90.00
_cell.angle_beta   90.00
_cell.angle_gamma   90.00
#
_symmetry.space_group_name_H-M   'P 1'
#
loop_
_entity.id
_entity.type
_entity.pdbx_description
1 polymer ?
#
loop_
_entity_poly.entity_id
_entity_poly.type
_entity_poly.pdbx_seq_one_letter_code
_entity_poly.pdbx_strand_id
1 'polypeptide(L)' 'MCRFAPDYETITSPATIMEPDLYPTGIEYVLVNGRFTVDGGNPTGALPGAVLDRREKRESKTEGVSE' A
#
# COMPACT_ATOMS: atom_id res chain seq x y z
N MET A 1 3.08 -9.45 -11.70
CA MET A 1 1.60 -9.41 -11.72
C MET A 1 1.14 -9.52 -10.26
N CYS A 2 0.67 -8.44 -9.66
CA CYS A 2 0.12 -8.47 -8.29
C CYS A 2 -1.40 -8.62 -8.43
N ARG A 3 -1.94 -9.80 -8.12
CA ARG A 3 -3.39 -10.05 -8.11
C ARG A 3 -3.81 -10.17 -6.65
N PHE A 4 -4.46 -9.13 -6.15
CA PHE A 4 -5.05 -9.09 -4.81
C PHE A 4 -6.57 -9.22 -4.96
N ALA A 5 -7.18 -10.11 -4.19
CA ALA A 5 -8.63 -10.28 -4.13
C ALA A 5 -9.09 -9.91 -2.71
N PRO A 6 -9.57 -8.68 -2.49
CA PRO A 6 -10.06 -8.24 -1.19
C PRO A 6 -11.43 -8.83 -0.85
N ASP A 7 -11.70 -8.99 0.44
CA ASP A 7 -13.05 -9.20 0.95
C ASP A 7 -13.71 -7.84 1.27
N TYR A 8 -14.56 -7.37 0.36
CA TYR A 8 -15.18 -6.05 0.46
C TYR A 8 -16.15 -5.89 1.63
N GLU A 9 -16.70 -6.98 2.17
CA GLU A 9 -17.63 -6.93 3.30
C GLU A 9 -16.94 -6.48 4.60
N THR A 10 -15.62 -6.71 4.69
CA THR A 10 -14.84 -6.44 5.90
C THR A 10 -14.20 -5.06 5.93
N ILE A 11 -14.15 -4.38 4.78
CA ILE A 11 -13.46 -3.09 4.63
C ILE A 11 -14.38 -1.96 5.10
N THR A 12 -14.05 -1.32 6.24
CA THR A 12 -14.78 -0.15 6.74
C THR A 12 -13.87 0.89 7.40
N SER A 13 -14.32 2.15 7.40
CA SER A 13 -13.66 3.28 8.05
C SER A 13 -14.55 3.77 9.19
N PRO A 14 -14.32 3.31 10.43
CA PRO A 14 -15.17 3.66 11.57
C PRO A 14 -14.94 5.09 12.08
N ALA A 15 -13.91 5.79 11.58
CA ALA A 15 -13.62 7.17 11.99
C ALA A 15 -14.83 8.10 11.76
N THR A 16 -15.20 8.84 12.79
CA THR A 16 -16.30 9.82 12.77
C THR A 16 -15.79 11.22 13.10
N ILE A 17 -16.64 12.24 12.96
CA ILE A 17 -16.30 13.62 13.38
C ILE A 17 -15.96 13.66 14.88
N MET A 18 -16.65 12.86 15.69
CA MET A 18 -16.45 12.81 17.15
C MET A 18 -15.24 11.96 17.54
N GLU A 19 -14.89 10.97 16.72
CA GLU A 19 -13.80 10.02 16.95
C GLU A 19 -12.96 9.85 15.67
N PRO A 20 -12.06 10.80 15.37
CA PRO A 20 -11.30 10.81 14.12
C PRO A 20 -10.14 9.80 14.09
N ASP A 21 -9.65 9.37 15.26
CA ASP A 21 -8.41 8.58 15.40
C ASP A 21 -8.63 7.05 15.32
N LEU A 22 -9.71 6.61 14.66
CA LEU A 22 -10.02 5.19 14.53
C LEU A 22 -9.40 4.59 13.27
N TYR A 23 -8.67 3.48 13.44
CA TYR A 23 -8.08 2.76 12.31
C TYR A 23 -9.14 2.06 11.45
N PRO A 24 -8.95 2.01 10.12
CA PRO A 24 -9.82 1.23 9.24
C PRO A 24 -9.71 -0.27 9.55
N THR A 25 -10.80 -0.99 9.35
CA THR A 25 -10.85 -2.45 9.50
C THR A 25 -10.89 -3.13 8.13
N GLY A 26 -10.52 -4.42 8.06
CA GLY A 26 -10.54 -5.21 6.82
C GLY A 26 -9.31 -5.05 5.92
N ILE A 27 -8.30 -4.28 6.35
CA ILE A 27 -7.02 -4.13 5.63
C ILE A 27 -5.97 -4.98 6.33
N GLU A 28 -5.76 -6.20 5.83
CA GLU A 28 -4.82 -7.15 6.45
C GLU A 28 -3.37 -6.97 5.97
N TYR A 29 -3.18 -6.53 4.72
CA TYR A 29 -1.85 -6.46 4.10
C TYR A 29 -1.64 -5.13 3.39
N VAL A 30 -0.49 -4.50 3.64
CA VAL A 30 -0.03 -3.32 2.90
C VAL A 30 1.40 -3.56 2.44
N LEU A 31 1.64 -3.37 1.14
CA LEU A 31 2.94 -3.58 0.52
C LEU A 31 3.46 -2.25 -0.04
N VAL A 32 4.68 -1.89 0.33
CA VAL A 32 5.39 -0.71 -0.19
C VAL A 32 6.76 -1.15 -0.67
N ASN A 33 7.06 -0.91 -1.95
CA ASN A 33 8.34 -1.28 -2.59
C ASN A 33 8.76 -2.74 -2.36
N GLY A 34 7.79 -3.67 -2.36
CA GLY A 34 8.04 -5.11 -2.19
C GLY A 34 8.18 -5.56 -0.74
N ARG A 35 7.96 -4.69 0.26
CA ARG A 35 8.03 -5.02 1.68
C ARG A 35 6.70 -4.77 2.38
N PHE A 36 6.28 -5.70 3.25
CA PHE A 36 5.07 -5.56 4.04
C PHE A 36 5.25 -4.51 5.12
N THR A 37 4.42 -3.46 5.08
CA THR A 37 4.32 -2.42 6.12
C THR A 37 3.18 -2.72 7.09
N VAL A 38 2.17 -3.46 6.64
CA VAL A 38 1.14 -4.09 7.47
C VAL A 38 1.08 -5.56 7.07
N ASP A 39 1.16 -6.44 8.06
CA ASP A 39 1.11 -7.90 7.90
C ASP A 39 0.08 -8.49 8.88
N GLY A 40 -0.94 -9.16 8.35
CA GLY A 40 -2.05 -9.70 9.15
C GLY A 40 -2.75 -8.65 10.04
N GLY A 41 -2.92 -7.43 9.54
CA GLY A 41 -3.53 -6.32 10.26
C GLY A 41 -2.63 -5.60 11.27
N ASN A 42 -1.38 -6.03 11.43
CA ASN A 42 -0.42 -5.42 12.35
C ASN A 42 0.63 -4.59 11.59
N PRO A 43 0.92 -3.34 12.01
CA PRO A 43 2.00 -2.56 11.42
C PRO A 43 3.35 -3.20 11.74
N THR A 44 4.14 -3.51 10.72
CA THR A 44 5.44 -4.19 10.85
C THR A 44 6.56 -3.24 11.30
N GLY A 45 6.31 -1.93 11.28
CA GLY A 45 7.30 -0.89 11.54
C GLY A 45 8.31 -0.69 10.40
N ALA A 46 8.20 -1.45 9.30
CA ALA A 46 9.01 -1.23 8.13
C ALA A 46 8.65 0.12 7.48
N LEU A 47 9.66 0.94 7.18
CA LEU A 47 9.51 2.21 6.46
C LEU A 47 10.20 2.16 5.09
N PRO A 48 9.79 1.28 4.16
CA PRO A 48 10.40 1.13 2.84
C PRO A 48 9.99 2.25 1.87
N GLY A 49 9.58 3.43 2.37
CA GLY A 49 9.16 4.56 1.55
C GLY A 49 10.32 5.12 0.74
N ALA A 50 10.04 5.53 -0.50
CA ALA A 50 11.00 6.21 -1.36
C ALA A 50 10.42 7.56 -1.80
N VAL A 51 11.29 8.56 -1.98
CA VAL A 51 10.89 9.85 -2.55
C VAL A 51 10.49 9.63 -4.01
N LEU A 52 9.30 10.07 -4.39
CA LEU A 52 8.83 9.99 -5.77
C LEU A 52 9.29 11.24 -6.54
N ASP A 53 10.30 11.12 -7.40
CA ASP A 53 10.63 12.17 -8.39
C ASP A 53 9.87 11.89 -9.71
N ARG A 54 9.14 12.89 -10.19
CA ARG A 54 8.41 12.84 -11.47
C ARG A 54 9.34 12.63 -12.67
N ARG A 55 10.62 13.03 -12.55
CA ARG A 55 11.62 12.97 -13.64
C ARG A 55 12.22 11.58 -13.81
N GLU A 56 12.51 10.86 -12.72
CA GLU A 56 13.11 9.51 -12.77
C GLU A 56 12.18 8.46 -13.40
N LYS A 57 10.86 8.63 -13.31
CA LYS A 57 9.89 7.73 -13.94
C LYS A 57 9.93 7.76 -15.47
N ARG A 58 10.53 8.78 -16.08
CA ARG A 58 10.71 8.83 -17.55
C ARG A 58 11.87 7.96 -18.02
N GLU A 59 12.80 7.61 -17.15
CA GLU A 59 13.98 6.79 -17.50
C GLU A 59 13.69 5.29 -17.29
N SER A 60 12.98 4.92 -16.22
CA SER A 60 12.58 3.52 -15.93
C SER A 60 11.53 2.91 -16.87
N LYS A 61 11.09 3.64 -17.92
CA LYS A 61 10.16 3.14 -18.95
C LYS A 61 10.82 2.87 -20.31
N THR A 62 12.12 3.13 -20.46
CA THR A 62 12.86 2.89 -21.72
C THR A 62 13.58 1.53 -21.71
N GLU A 63 13.80 0.94 -20.54
CA GLU A 63 14.41 -0.39 -20.39
C GLU A 63 13.33 -1.48 -20.41
N GLY A 64 12.72 -1.67 -21.58
CA GLY A 64 11.68 -2.68 -21.77
C GLY A 64 11.42 -3.06 -23.24
N VAL A 65 12.32 -2.69 -24.15
CA VAL A 65 12.34 -3.24 -25.52
C VAL A 65 13.70 -3.88 -25.75
N SER A 66 13.77 -5.19 -25.54
CA SER A 66 14.75 -6.08 -26.16
C SER A 66 14.01 -7.38 -26.46
N GLU A 67 13.77 -7.59 -27.76
CA GLU A 67 13.38 -8.79 -28.53
C GLU A 67 12.49 -9.88 -27.90
#